data_AF-A0A392SLT5-F1
#
_entry.id   AF-A0A392SLT5-F1
#
_cell.length_a   1.000
_cell.length_b   1.000
_cell.length_c   1.000
_cell.angle_alpha   90.00
_cell.angle_beta   90.00
_cell.angle_gamma   90.00
#
_symmetry.space_group_name_H-M   'P 1'
#
loop_
_entity.id
_entity.type
_entity.pdbx_description
1 polymer ?
#
loop_
_entity_poly.entity_id
_entity_poly.type
_entity_poly.pdbx_seq_one_letter_code
_entity_poly.pdbx_strand_id
1 'polypeptide(L)' 'MCRNEDNATIGRVASLFWCIWHNRNDKIWNDNIQSPSQVGRMAFVVWNEWFTVHQLQR' A
#
# COMPACT_ATOMS: atom_id res chain seq x y z
N MET A 1 -3.99 9.05 16.90
CA MET A 1 -4.29 9.63 15.57
C MET A 1 -5.14 8.60 14.84
N CYS A 2 -6.20 9.01 14.13
CA CYS A 2 -7.17 8.16 13.41
C CYS A 2 -8.27 7.46 14.26
N ARG A 3 -8.88 8.12 15.26
CA ARG A 3 -10.02 7.54 16.02
C ARG A 3 -11.34 7.46 15.23
N ASN A 4 -11.49 8.24 14.16
CA ASN A 4 -12.75 8.38 13.40
C ASN A 4 -12.61 8.01 11.92
N GLU A 5 -11.46 7.49 11.50
CA GLU A 5 -11.24 7.13 10.09
C GLU A 5 -11.76 5.73 9.81
N ASP A 6 -12.39 5.55 8.64
CA ASP A 6 -12.86 4.24 8.22
C ASP A 6 -11.69 3.29 7.91
N ASN A 7 -11.92 2.00 8.10
CA ASN A 7 -10.96 0.94 7.80
C ASN A 7 -10.47 1.00 6.35
N ALA A 8 -11.29 1.47 5.41
CA ALA A 8 -10.89 1.68 4.03
C ALA A 8 -9.80 2.76 3.90
N THR A 9 -9.94 3.90 4.61
CA THR A 9 -8.94 4.98 4.62
C THR A 9 -7.64 4.50 5.25
N ILE A 10 -7.74 3.81 6.39
CA ILE A 10 -6.57 3.25 7.08
C ILE A 10 -5.84 2.25 6.18
N GLY A 11 -6.58 1.37 5.49
CA GLY A 11 -6.04 0.41 4.54
C GLY A 11 -5.26 1.09 3.40
N ARG A 12 -5.82 2.14 2.79
CA ARG A 12 -5.13 2.88 1.70
C ARG A 12 -3.81 3.48 2.16
N VAL A 13 -3.81 4.11 3.34
CA VAL A 13 -2.63 4.74 3.91
C VAL A 13 -1.59 3.69 4.31
N ALA A 14 -2.01 2.58 4.91
CA ALA A 14 -1.13 1.48 5.27
C ALA A 14 -0.46 0.84 4.03
N SER A 15 -1.22 0.56 2.97
CA SER A 15 -0.67 0.03 1.71
C SER A 15 0.33 0.99 1.08
N LEU A 16 0.07 2.30 1.10
CA LEU A 16 1.01 3.30 0.61
C LEU A 16 2.32 3.32 1.39
N PHE A 17 2.25 3.36 2.73
CA PHE A 17 3.45 3.33 3.57
C PHE A 17 4.26 2.05 3.36
N TRP A 18 3.59 0.91 3.26
CA TRP A 18 4.22 -0.37 2.96
C TRP A 18 4.95 -0.34 1.62
N CYS A 19 4.31 0.12 0.55
CA CYS A 19 4.93 0.18 -0.78
C CYS A 19 6.12 1.16 -0.86
N ILE A 20 6.05 2.29 -0.15
CA ILE A 20 7.19 3.23 -0.04
C ILE A 20 8.37 2.57 0.67
N TRP A 21 8.09 1.92 1.81
CA TRP A 21 9.11 1.19 2.56
C TRP A 21 9.73 0.06 1.73
N HIS A 22 8.90 -0.71 1.02
CA HIS A 22 9.34 -1.76 0.13
C HIS A 22 10.24 -1.23 -0.99
N ASN A 23 9.85 -0.16 -1.69
CA ASN A 23 10.66 0.44 -2.75
C ASN A 23 12.03 0.94 -2.22
N ARG A 24 12.04 1.48 -1.00
CA ARG A 24 13.30 1.90 -0.35
C ARG A 24 14.21 0.70 -0.08
N ASN A 25 13.65 -0.40 0.40
CA ASN A 25 14.42 -1.62 0.62
C ASN A 25 14.92 -2.24 -0.68
N ASP A 26 14.10 -2.24 -1.73
CA ASP A 26 14.48 -2.78 -3.03
C ASP A 26 15.69 -2.03 -3.61
N LYS A 27 15.77 -0.72 -3.38
CA LYS A 27 16.96 0.06 -3.74
C LYS A 27 18.20 -0.33 -2.94
N ILE A 28 18.05 -0.59 -1.64
CA ILE A 28 19.17 -0.96 -0.76
C ILE A 28 19.72 -2.35 -1.12
N TRP A 29 18.84 -3.31 -1.40
CA TRP A 29 19.21 -4.71 -1.55
C TRP A 29 19.42 -5.15 -2.99
N ASN A 30 18.73 -4.54 -3.96
CA ASN A 30 18.70 -4.97 -5.35
C ASN A 30 19.08 -3.86 -6.35
N ASP A 31 19.48 -2.68 -5.87
CA ASP A 31 19.75 -1.45 -6.64
C ASP A 31 18.57 -0.94 -7.51
N ASN A 32 17.40 -1.58 -7.38
CA ASN A 32 16.22 -1.29 -8.17
C ASN A 32 15.38 -0.20 -7.50
N ILE A 33 14.90 0.76 -8.30
CA ILE A 33 14.01 1.82 -7.82
C ILE A 33 12.83 2.00 -8.76
N GLN A 34 11.64 1.86 -8.19
CA GLN A 34 10.41 2.18 -8.89
C GLN A 34 10.16 3.68 -8.82
N SER A 35 9.66 4.24 -9.92
CA SER A 35 9.20 5.62 -9.96
C SER A 35 8.02 5.83 -9.00
N PRO A 36 7.79 7.07 -8.51
CA PRO A 36 6.67 7.35 -7.61
C PRO A 36 5.29 6.92 -8.15
N SER A 37 5.09 6.99 -9.47
CA SER A 37 3.84 6.56 -10.11
C SER A 37 3.67 5.04 -10.08
N GLN A 38 4.76 4.27 -10.24
CA GLN A 38 4.75 2.81 -10.10
C GLN A 38 4.47 2.39 -8.66
N VAL A 39 5.10 3.05 -7.68
CA VAL A 39 4.84 2.81 -6.24
C VAL A 39 3.38 3.11 -5.90
N GLY A 40 2.83 4.22 -6.41
CA GLY A 40 1.42 4.56 -6.22
C GLY A 40 0.46 3.54 -6.83
N ARG A 41 0.76 3.03 -8.04
CA ARG A 41 -0.01 1.95 -8.67
C ARG A 41 0.05 0.66 -7.86
N MET A 42 1.23 0.29 -7.36
CA MET A 42 1.40 -0.90 -6.51
C MET A 42 0.59 -0.77 -5.22
N ALA A 43 0.65 0.39 -4.55
CA ALA A 43 -0.14 0.66 -3.36
C ALA A 43 -1.65 0.55 -3.62
N PHE A 44 -2.11 1.05 -4.77
CA PHE A 44 -3.50 0.93 -5.19
C PHE A 44 -3.92 -0.53 -5.42
N VAL A 45 -3.10 -1.33 -6.12
CA VAL A 45 -3.37 -2.76 -6.36
C VAL A 45 -3.44 -3.52 -5.04
N VAL A 46 -2.43 -3.38 -4.18
CA VAL A 46 -2.36 -4.04 -2.87
C VAL A 46 -3.57 -3.69 -2.00
N TRP A 47 -3.96 -2.41 -1.98
CA TRP A 47 -5.14 -1.98 -1.24
C TRP A 47 -6.43 -2.61 -1.81
N ASN A 48 -6.60 -2.63 -3.13
CA ASN A 48 -7.80 -3.20 -3.75
C ASN A 48 -7.92 -4.70 -3.50
N GLU A 49 -6.81 -5.45 -3.57
CA GLU A 49 -6.80 -6.88 -3.26
C GLU A 49 -7.23 -7.12 -1.81
N TRP A 50 -6.63 -6.39 -0.87
CA TRP A 50 -6.98 -6.47 0.55
C TRP A 50 -8.45 -6.11 0.78
N PHE A 51 -8.91 -4.99 0.21
CA PHE A 51 -10.28 -4.52 0.35
C PHE A 51 -11.28 -5.53 -0.23
N THR A 52 -11.01 -6.08 -1.41
CA THR A 52 -11.86 -7.08 -2.05
C THR A 52 -11.98 -8.34 -1.19
N VAL A 53 -10.88 -8.86 -0.65
CA VAL A 53 -10.91 -10.02 0.27
C VAL A 53 -11.76 -9.73 1.51
N HIS A 54 -11.63 -8.54 2.10
CA HIS A 54 -12.35 -8.17 3.32
C HIS A 54 -13.83 -7.81 3.07
N GLN A 55 -14.20 -7.44 1.84
CA GLN A 55 -15.60 -7.32 1.42
C GLN A 55 -16.25 -8.69 1.19
N LEU A 56 -15.51 -9.66 0.64
CA LEU A 56 -16.01 -11.03 0.42
C LEU A 56 -16.15 -11.85 1.72
N GLN A 57 -15.47 -11.44 2.80
CA GLN A 57 -15.58 -12.05 4.12
C GLN A 57 -16.71 -11.45 5.00
N ARG A 58 -17.53 -10.54 4.46
CA ARG A 58 -18.73 -10.00 5.13
C ARG A 58 -20.01 -10.67 4.68
#